data_AF-J3JGZ0-F1
#
_entry.id   AF-J3JGZ0-F1
#
_cell.length_a   1.000
_cell.length_b   1.000
_cell.length_c   1.000
_cell.angle_alpha   90.00
_cell.angle_beta   90.00
_cell.angle_gamma   90.00
#
_symmetry.space_group_name_H-M   'P 1'
#
loop_
_entity.id
_entity.type
_entity.pdbx_description
1 polymer ?
#
loop_
_entity_poly.entity_id
_entity_poly.type
_entity_poly.pdbx_seq_one_letter_code
_entity_poly.pdbx_strand_id
1 'polypeptide(L)'
;MVDFEALLEADPDVMLFLGGMQPDTNMADLRATLESDAVTSKITAVQDGRVHPQGARYQGPILNLFQLEMTAKQLYPDQFGAWPTYEEGPYPEFPADEQLFDRERVAAAILGEL
;
A
#
# COMPACT_ATOMS: atom_id res chain seq x y z
N MET A 1 -4.79 17.89 -5.02
CA MET A 1 -5.20 17.08 -3.86
C MET A 1 -6.71 17.00 -3.88
N VAL A 2 -7.28 15.86 -3.46
CA VAL A 2 -8.73 15.73 -3.32
C VAL A 2 -9.12 16.42 -2.01
N ASP A 3 -10.23 17.14 -2.03
CA ASP A 3 -10.77 17.78 -0.82
C ASP A 3 -11.34 16.74 0.15
N PHE A 4 -11.25 16.98 1.45
CA PHE A 4 -11.71 16.01 2.46
C PHE A 4 -13.23 15.82 2.45
N GLU A 5 -14.02 16.85 2.14
CA GLU A 5 -15.47 16.70 2.02
C GLU A 5 -15.83 15.86 0.80
N ALA A 6 -15.11 16.04 -0.31
CA ALA A 6 -15.29 15.20 -1.50
C ALA A 6 -14.87 13.73 -1.24
N LEU A 7 -13.85 13.51 -0.40
CA LEU A 7 -13.44 12.17 -0.01
C LEU A 7 -14.47 11.52 0.93
N LEU A 8 -15.04 12.29 1.87
CA LEU A 8 -16.11 11.83 2.74
C LEU A 8 -17.40 11.54 1.96
N GLU A 9 -17.73 12.32 0.94
CA GLU A 9 -18.88 12.04 0.06
C GLU A 9 -18.69 10.73 -0.73
N ALA A 10 -17.47 10.46 -1.19
CA ALA A 10 -17.15 9.20 -1.86
C ALA A 10 -17.09 7.99 -0.92
N ASP A 11 -16.82 8.23 0.36
CA ASP A 11 -16.73 7.27 1.48
C ASP A 11 -16.09 5.91 1.11
N PRO A 12 -14.79 5.90 0.74
CA PRO A 12 -14.15 4.67 0.29
C PRO A 12 -14.00 3.65 1.44
N ASP A 13 -14.17 2.37 1.12
CA ASP A 13 -13.85 1.25 2.03
C ASP A 13 -12.34 1.08 2.26
N VAL A 14 -11.52 1.53 1.30
CA VAL A 14 -10.06 1.46 1.36
C VAL A 14 -9.44 2.74 0.83
N MET A 15 -8.47 3.28 1.56
CA MET A 15 -7.67 4.42 1.11
C MET A 15 -6.23 3.99 0.84
N LEU A 16 -5.76 4.36 -0.35
CA LEU A 16 -4.43 4.06 -0.85
C LEU A 16 -3.62 5.35 -0.96
N PHE A 17 -2.63 5.52 -0.09
CA PHE A 17 -1.82 6.75 -0.02
C PHE A 17 -0.63 6.68 -0.97
N LEU A 18 -0.74 7.35 -2.13
CA LEU A 18 0.34 7.44 -3.10
C LEU A 18 1.59 8.07 -2.48
N GLY A 19 2.71 7.35 -2.55
CA GLY A 19 3.96 7.77 -1.92
C GLY A 19 4.13 7.29 -0.48
N GLY A 20 3.20 6.50 0.06
CA GLY A 20 3.31 5.90 1.40
C GLY A 20 4.53 5.00 1.61
N MET A 21 5.15 4.51 0.53
CA MET A 21 6.40 3.74 0.60
C MET A 21 7.67 4.61 0.38
N GLN A 22 7.55 5.94 0.33
CA GLN A 22 8.73 6.80 0.22
C GLN A 22 9.52 6.80 1.54
N PRO A 23 10.87 6.89 1.50
CA PRO A 23 11.70 6.82 2.71
C PRO A 23 11.33 7.85 3.79
N ASP A 24 10.89 9.04 3.39
CA ASP A 24 10.56 10.14 4.30
C ASP A 24 9.08 10.15 4.73
N THR A 25 8.31 9.12 4.39
CA THR A 25 6.89 9.03 4.73
C THR A 25 6.67 8.13 5.94
N ASN A 26 6.05 8.69 6.98
CA ASN A 26 5.59 7.94 8.13
C ASN A 26 4.07 7.71 8.03
N MET A 27 3.67 6.45 7.82
CA MET A 27 2.26 6.09 7.69
C MET A 27 1.50 6.13 9.02
N ALA A 28 2.17 6.02 10.16
CA ALA A 28 1.52 6.13 11.47
C ALA A 28 1.07 7.58 11.72
N ASP A 29 1.93 8.56 11.46
CA ASP A 29 1.60 9.99 11.57
C ASP A 29 0.49 10.40 10.60
N LEU A 30 0.51 9.85 9.37
CA LEU A 30 -0.56 10.06 8.40
C LEU A 30 -1.90 9.56 8.93
N ARG A 31 -1.96 8.31 9.43
CA ARG A 31 -3.20 7.75 10.00
C ARG A 31 -3.69 8.57 11.19
N ALA A 32 -2.79 8.93 12.10
CA ALA A 32 -3.13 9.77 13.25
C ALA A 32 -3.69 11.15 12.83
N THR A 33 -3.19 11.73 11.74
CA THR A 33 -3.70 12.98 11.17
C THR A 33 -5.14 12.82 10.64
N LEU A 34 -5.43 11.72 9.93
CA LEU A 34 -6.78 11.43 9.43
C LEU A 34 -7.77 11.10 10.57
N GLU A 35 -7.31 10.34 11.56
CA GLU A 35 -8.13 9.95 12.73
C GLU A 35 -8.48 11.15 13.63
N SER A 36 -7.63 12.17 13.68
CA SER A 36 -7.83 13.37 14.51
C SER A 36 -8.61 14.50 13.83
N ASP A 37 -8.81 14.43 12.51
CA ASP A 37 -9.53 15.43 11.74
C ASP A 37 -11.05 15.18 11.72
N ALA A 38 -11.84 16.25 11.87
CA ALA A 38 -13.29 16.16 12.09
C ALA A 38 -14.10 15.66 10.88
N VAL A 39 -13.50 15.66 9.69
CA VAL A 39 -14.12 15.21 8.44
C VAL A 39 -13.62 13.81 8.13
N THR A 40 -12.29 13.63 8.07
CA THR A 40 -11.68 12.38 7.62
C THR A 40 -11.84 11.23 8.62
N SER A 41 -11.98 11.52 9.92
CA SER A 41 -12.33 10.50 10.94
C SER A 41 -13.70 9.84 10.74
N LYS A 42 -14.54 10.40 9.86
CA LYS A 42 -15.85 9.84 9.51
C LYS A 42 -15.81 8.93 8.28
N ILE A 43 -14.69 8.86 7.58
CA ILE A 43 -14.53 8.02 6.38
C ILE A 43 -14.40 6.56 6.82
N THR A 44 -15.13 5.67 6.15
CA THR A 44 -15.15 4.22 6.43
C THR A 44 -13.75 3.62 6.45
N ALA A 45 -12.91 3.87 5.43
CA ALA A 45 -11.52 3.40 5.41
C ALA A 45 -10.69 3.85 6.63
N VAL A 46 -10.94 5.04 7.19
CA VAL A 46 -10.21 5.54 8.36
C VAL A 46 -10.68 4.81 9.62
N GLN A 47 -12.00 4.66 9.78
CA GLN A 47 -12.61 3.97 10.92
C GLN A 47 -12.19 2.49 10.99
N ASP A 48 -12.12 1.83 9.84
CA ASP A 48 -11.76 0.42 9.74
C ASP A 48 -10.25 0.18 9.70
N GLY A 49 -9.43 1.24 9.78
CA GLY A 49 -7.97 1.13 9.71
C GLY A 49 -7.44 0.68 8.34
N ARG A 50 -8.23 0.84 7.27
CA ARG A 50 -7.91 0.46 5.88
C ARG A 50 -7.26 1.59 5.10
N VAL A 51 -6.33 2.29 5.75
CA VAL A 51 -5.45 3.30 5.15
C VAL A 51 -4.08 2.69 4.94
N HIS A 52 -3.74 2.41 3.67
CA HIS A 52 -2.53 1.68 3.31
C HIS A 52 -1.58 2.51 2.45
N PRO A 53 -0.26 2.25 2.54
CA PRO A 53 0.70 2.89 1.66
C PRO A 53 0.54 2.41 0.22
N GLN A 54 0.85 3.27 -0.73
CA GLN A 54 1.12 2.91 -2.11
C GLN A 54 2.51 3.39 -2.54
N GLY A 55 3.04 2.78 -3.59
CA GLY A 55 4.39 3.05 -4.06
C GLY A 55 4.43 4.21 -5.05
N ALA A 56 5.30 4.09 -6.06
CA ALA A 56 5.52 5.17 -7.00
C ALA A 56 4.40 5.27 -8.04
N ARG A 57 4.11 6.52 -8.43
CA ARG A 57 3.19 6.86 -9.53
C ARG A 57 3.58 6.21 -10.85
N TYR A 58 4.87 6.20 -11.15
CA TYR A 58 5.41 5.66 -12.40
C TYR A 58 6.04 4.30 -12.14
N GLN A 59 5.45 3.27 -12.73
CA GLN A 59 5.77 1.89 -12.42
C GLN A 59 6.40 1.26 -13.66
N GLY A 60 7.73 1.15 -13.66
CA GLY A 60 8.43 0.31 -14.63
C GLY A 60 8.08 -1.18 -14.42
N PRO A 61 8.50 -2.07 -15.33
CA PRO A 61 8.09 -3.47 -15.31
C PRO A 61 8.45 -4.19 -14.00
N ILE A 62 9.55 -3.81 -13.35
CA ILE A 62 9.99 -4.39 -12.06
C ILE A 62 9.11 -3.86 -10.93
N LEU A 63 9.02 -2.53 -10.78
CA LEU A 63 8.30 -1.91 -9.66
C LEU A 63 6.80 -2.24 -9.69
N ASN A 64 6.22 -2.44 -10.89
CA ASN A 64 4.83 -2.85 -11.06
C ASN A 64 4.54 -4.20 -10.37
N LEU A 65 5.47 -5.17 -10.38
CA LEU A 65 5.26 -6.46 -9.73
C LEU A 65 5.07 -6.31 -8.21
N PHE A 66 5.93 -5.53 -7.57
CA PHE A 66 5.86 -5.26 -6.13
C PHE A 66 4.61 -4.47 -5.73
N GLN A 67 4.20 -3.49 -6.55
CA GLN A 67 2.99 -2.71 -6.26
C GLN A 67 1.71 -3.49 -6.51
N LEU A 68 1.72 -4.40 -7.49
CA LEU A 68 0.60 -5.32 -7.71
C LEU A 68 0.45 -6.29 -6.54
N GLU A 69 1.56 -6.88 -6.06
CA GLU A 69 1.56 -7.73 -4.86
C GLU A 69 1.03 -6.99 -3.62
N MET A 70 1.57 -5.81 -3.35
CA MET A 70 1.16 -4.97 -2.23
C MET A 70 -0.34 -4.64 -2.30
N THR A 71 -0.83 -4.19 -3.46
CA THR A 71 -2.23 -3.80 -3.63
C THR A 71 -3.17 -4.99 -3.51
N ALA A 72 -2.80 -6.15 -4.06
CA ALA A 72 -3.59 -7.37 -3.92
C ALA A 72 -3.75 -7.77 -2.45
N LYS A 73 -2.66 -7.74 -1.67
CA LYS A 73 -2.67 -8.05 -0.24
C LYS A 73 -3.43 -7.01 0.61
N GLN A 74 -3.38 -5.73 0.24
CA GLN A 74 -4.12 -4.65 0.93
C GLN A 74 -5.64 -4.72 0.68
N LEU A 75 -6.04 -5.05 -0.54
CA LEU A 75 -7.45 -5.10 -0.92
C LEU A 75 -8.13 -6.43 -0.57
N TYR A 76 -7.43 -7.54 -0.74
CA TYR A 76 -7.97 -8.89 -0.60
C TYR A 76 -7.03 -9.79 0.24
N PRO A 77 -6.83 -9.46 1.53
CA PRO A 77 -5.89 -10.18 2.40
C PRO A 77 -6.26 -11.66 2.58
N ASP A 78 -7.55 -12.00 2.57
CA ASP A 78 -8.02 -13.39 2.70
C ASP A 78 -7.65 -14.27 1.50
N GLN A 79 -7.39 -13.66 0.34
CA GLN A 79 -7.07 -14.36 -0.91
C GLN A 79 -5.56 -14.39 -1.19
N PHE A 80 -4.85 -13.30 -0.89
CA PHE A 80 -3.45 -13.11 -1.26
C PHE A 80 -2.48 -13.04 -0.08
N GLY A 81 -2.97 -13.21 1.15
CA GLY A 81 -2.21 -13.02 2.39
C GLY A 81 -2.23 -11.57 2.86
N ALA A 82 -2.06 -11.37 4.17
CA ALA A 82 -2.21 -10.05 4.78
C ALA A 82 -1.03 -9.13 4.43
N TRP A 83 -1.35 -7.88 4.08
CA TRP A 83 -0.37 -6.81 4.11
C TRP A 83 -0.12 -6.40 5.58
N PRO A 84 1.13 -6.29 6.04
CA PRO A 84 1.39 -5.88 7.41
C PRO A 84 0.97 -4.42 7.65
N THR A 85 0.74 -4.05 8.91
CA THR A 85 0.59 -2.65 9.30
C THR A 85 1.92 -1.93 9.07
N TYR A 86 2.07 -1.37 7.88
CA TYR A 86 3.27 -0.65 7.47
C TYR A 86 3.28 0.76 8.07
N GLU A 87 4.43 1.13 8.61
CA GLU A 87 4.72 2.46 9.16
C GLU A 87 5.76 3.18 8.30
N GLU A 88 6.94 2.57 8.13
CA GLU A 88 8.06 3.08 7.36
C GLU A 88 9.06 1.94 7.06
N GLY A 89 10.06 2.20 6.19
CA GLY A 89 11.16 1.29 5.94
C GLY A 89 11.13 0.55 4.59
N PRO A 90 11.84 -0.59 4.47
CA PRO A 90 11.89 -1.35 3.21
C PRO A 90 10.56 -2.04 2.91
N TYR A 91 10.43 -2.57 1.68
CA TYR A 91 9.31 -3.43 1.33
C TYR A 91 9.26 -4.65 2.29
N PRO A 92 8.09 -5.02 2.83
CA PRO A 92 7.98 -6.15 3.75
C PRO A 92 8.46 -7.46 3.14
N GLU A 93 9.15 -8.26 3.94
CA GLU A 93 9.52 -9.61 3.56
C GLU A 93 8.33 -10.56 3.76
N PHE A 94 8.15 -11.46 2.79
CA PHE A 94 7.09 -12.46 2.79
C PHE A 94 7.69 -13.86 2.61
N PRO A 95 7.17 -14.88 3.31
CA PRO A 95 7.48 -16.28 3.03
C PRO A 95 7.32 -16.60 1.55
N ALA A 96 8.12 -17.52 1.01
CA ALA A 96 8.15 -17.80 -0.44
C ALA A 96 6.78 -18.22 -1.00
N ASP A 97 5.97 -18.91 -0.22
CA ASP A 97 4.60 -19.33 -0.56
C ASP A 97 3.57 -18.20 -0.49
N GLU A 98 3.92 -17.06 0.13
CA GLU A 98 3.11 -15.84 0.15
C GLU A 98 3.55 -14.80 -0.89
N GLN A 99 4.65 -15.03 -1.62
CA GLN A 99 5.08 -14.16 -2.71
C GLN A 99 4.23 -14.41 -3.95
N LEU A 100 3.66 -13.35 -4.52
CA LEU A 100 2.79 -13.40 -5.70
C LEU A 100 3.57 -13.39 -7.02
N PHE A 101 4.90 -13.29 -6.95
CA PHE A 101 5.80 -13.46 -8.10
C PHE A 101 7.16 -14.00 -7.65
N ASP A 102 7.86 -14.66 -8.58
CA ASP A 102 9.16 -15.26 -8.33
C ASP A 102 10.27 -14.20 -8.36
N ARG A 103 10.74 -13.81 -7.17
CA ARG A 103 11.78 -12.78 -7.01
C ARG A 103 13.13 -13.21 -7.59
N GLU A 104 13.49 -14.49 -7.50
CA GLU A 104 14.73 -15.05 -8.05
C GLU A 104 14.70 -15.03 -9.58
N ARG A 105 13.57 -15.41 -10.19
CA ARG A 105 13.40 -15.31 -11.64
C ARG A 105 13.48 -13.87 -12.14
N VAL A 106 12.92 -12.91 -11.40
CA VAL A 106 13.05 -11.48 -11.72
C VAL A 106 14.50 -11.03 -11.61
N ALA A 107 15.22 -11.44 -10.56
CA ALA A 107 16.64 -11.14 -10.39
C ALA A 107 17.47 -11.71 -11.55
N ALA A 108 17.28 -12.98 -11.91
CA ALA A 108 17.93 -13.61 -13.05
C ALA A 108 17.65 -12.86 -14.36
N ALA A 109 16.41 -12.39 -14.58
CA ALA A 109 16.05 -11.58 -15.75
C ALA A 109 16.84 -10.27 -15.82
N ILE A 110 17.00 -9.59 -14.67
CA ILE A 110 17.74 -8.33 -14.56
C ILE A 110 19.24 -8.54 -14.83
N LEU A 111 19.79 -9.64 -14.34
CA LEU A 111 21.19 -10.01 -14.52
C LEU A 111 21.50 -10.59 -15.92
N GLY A 112 20.45 -10.94 -16.70
CA GLY A 112 20.60 -11.54 -18.02
C GLY A 112 20.91 -13.04 -17.98
N GLU A 113 20.45 -13.73 -16.93
CA GLU A 113 20.78 -15.13 -16.59
C GLU A 113 19.60 -16.10 -16.82
N LEU A 114 18.56 -15.65 -17.55
CA LEU A 114 17.39 -16.47 -17.90
C LEU A 114 17.66 -17.50 -19.00
#